data_AF-A0A956MAT1-F1
#
_entry.id   AF-A0A956MAT1-F1
#
_cell.length_a   1.000
_cell.length_b   1.000
_cell.length_c   1.000
_cell.angle_alpha   90.00
_cell.angle_beta   90.00
_cell.angle_gamma   90.00
#
_symmetry.space_group_name_H-M   'P 1'
#
loop_
_entity.id
_entity.type
_entity.pdbx_description
1 polymer ?
#
loop_
_entity_poly.entity_id
_entity_poly.type
_entity_poly.pdbx_seq_one_letter_code
_entity_poly.pdbx_strand_id
1 'polypeptide(L)'
;MKIDLHVHIKRAHNLQEIRDVLQKQKIDAIAITNFFDISLALWVQKRLPEFLILVGQEVESAGGHILAIDIKENIPDFRSPEETIGLIHEQGGLAILPHPFLIYHSLLPVGKYRHLSFDAIEVFNFRAGPILFPNTFAHIALANRGVPLVANSDSKDVQSIGQCHNMVPGRDKKEVLENIKRGNITRITTMVWPTPQWAFRFVHAHFTHHRAYKCPVCEKQLVRKHLPRKEECLHCGGIYKNTIVCPDGHFICKPCRTHRDFKSENLEKYRQELGIDLA
;
A
#
# COMPACT_ATOMS: atom_id res chain seq x y z
N MET A 1 -18.98 -1.42 -13.25
CA MET A 1 -18.25 -0.23 -12.77
C MET A 1 -16.76 -0.41 -12.93
N LYS A 2 -16.09 0.63 -13.44
CA LYS A 2 -14.64 0.77 -13.53
C LYS A 2 -14.13 1.42 -12.24
N ILE A 3 -13.40 0.65 -11.44
CA ILE A 3 -13.06 1.00 -10.06
C ILE A 3 -11.56 0.89 -9.77
N ASP A 4 -11.01 1.92 -9.15
CA ASP A 4 -9.63 1.95 -8.65
C ASP A 4 -9.66 2.00 -7.11
N LEU A 5 -9.15 0.95 -6.45
CA LEU A 5 -9.32 0.76 -5.00
C LEU A 5 -8.14 1.30 -4.17
N HIS A 6 -7.16 1.95 -4.80
CA HIS A 6 -5.97 2.46 -4.11
C HIS A 6 -5.54 3.80 -4.69
N VAL A 7 -6.10 4.89 -4.15
CA VAL A 7 -5.84 6.26 -4.60
C VAL A 7 -5.50 7.15 -3.41
N HIS A 8 -4.38 7.87 -3.50
CA HIS A 8 -3.99 8.91 -2.56
C HIS A 8 -4.31 10.29 -3.13
N ILE A 9 -4.96 11.13 -2.33
CA ILE A 9 -5.25 12.53 -2.69
C ILE A 9 -4.50 13.46 -1.75
N LYS A 10 -4.02 14.59 -2.26
CA LYS A 10 -3.37 15.64 -1.47
C LYS A 10 -4.32 16.82 -1.34
N ARG A 11 -4.21 17.59 -0.25
CA ARG A 11 -4.99 18.83 -0.05
C ARG A 11 -4.80 19.86 -1.17
N ALA A 12 -3.62 19.86 -1.80
CA ALA A 12 -3.31 20.75 -2.93
C ALA A 12 -4.00 20.34 -4.24
N HIS A 13 -4.59 19.14 -4.33
CA HIS A 13 -5.28 18.70 -5.53
C HIS A 13 -6.63 19.42 -5.67
N ASN A 14 -6.91 19.93 -6.87
CA ASN A 14 -8.17 20.58 -7.18
C ASN A 14 -9.26 19.53 -7.45
N LEU A 15 -10.47 19.73 -6.90
CA LEU A 15 -11.63 18.87 -7.19
C LEU A 15 -11.97 18.79 -8.68
N GLN A 16 -11.83 19.90 -9.41
CA GLN A 16 -12.10 19.90 -10.83
C GLN A 16 -11.10 19.02 -11.58
N GLU A 17 -9.83 19.04 -11.19
CA GLU A 17 -8.82 18.15 -11.79
C GLU A 17 -9.13 16.67 -11.51
N ILE A 18 -9.58 16.35 -10.28
CA ILE A 18 -9.99 14.98 -9.94
C ILE A 18 -11.18 14.56 -10.82
N ARG A 19 -12.23 15.39 -10.90
CA ARG A 19 -13.39 15.15 -11.76
C ARG A 19 -12.97 14.94 -13.21
N ASP A 20 -12.16 15.84 -13.77
CA ASP A 20 -11.73 15.80 -15.17
C ASP A 20 -10.98 14.51 -15.48
N VAL A 21 -10.09 14.06 -14.57
CA VAL A 21 -9.37 12.80 -14.77
C VAL A 21 -10.31 11.59 -14.67
N LEU A 22 -11.24 11.56 -13.70
CA LEU A 22 -12.20 10.47 -13.58
C LEU A 22 -13.08 10.36 -14.84
N GLN A 23 -13.56 11.49 -15.37
CA GLN A 23 -14.33 11.53 -16.63
C GLN A 23 -13.49 11.09 -17.83
N LYS A 24 -12.28 11.65 -17.97
CA LYS A 24 -11.35 11.33 -19.08
C LYS A 24 -10.99 9.85 -19.11
N GLN A 25 -10.75 9.26 -17.94
CA GLN A 25 -10.42 7.84 -17.80
C GLN A 25 -11.66 6.94 -17.76
N LYS A 26 -12.87 7.51 -17.74
CA LYS A 26 -14.15 6.80 -17.58
C LYS A 26 -14.17 5.91 -16.35
N ILE A 27 -13.64 6.41 -15.24
CA ILE A 27 -13.68 5.73 -13.93
C ILE A 27 -15.02 6.02 -13.29
N ASP A 28 -15.74 4.96 -12.90
CA ASP A 28 -17.05 5.06 -12.26
C ASP A 28 -16.91 5.20 -10.74
N ALA A 29 -15.85 4.64 -10.17
CA ALA A 29 -15.65 4.56 -8.73
C ALA A 29 -14.16 4.64 -8.34
N ILE A 30 -13.87 5.25 -7.19
CA ILE A 30 -12.53 5.20 -6.58
C ILE A 30 -12.64 4.95 -5.08
N ALA A 31 -11.66 4.26 -4.51
CA ALA A 31 -11.41 4.29 -3.07
C ALA A 31 -10.25 5.24 -2.79
N ILE A 32 -10.52 6.25 -1.96
CA ILE A 32 -9.49 7.19 -1.51
C ILE A 32 -8.94 6.61 -0.20
N THR A 33 -7.67 6.21 -0.22
CA THR A 33 -7.02 5.43 0.84
C THR A 33 -5.79 6.17 1.37
N ASN A 34 -5.97 7.41 1.80
CA ASN A 34 -4.90 8.18 2.43
C ASN A 34 -4.42 7.50 3.72
N PHE A 35 -3.18 7.77 4.11
CA PHE A 35 -2.66 7.35 5.41
C PHE A 35 -3.28 8.18 6.55
N PHE A 36 -3.41 7.54 7.72
CA PHE A 36 -3.80 8.13 9.02
C PHE A 36 -5.19 8.78 9.14
N ASP A 37 -5.80 9.24 8.04
CA ASP A 37 -7.00 10.07 8.11
C ASP A 37 -7.91 9.95 6.87
N ILE A 38 -9.20 9.68 7.12
CA ILE A 38 -10.25 9.56 6.09
C ILE A 38 -10.95 10.89 5.74
N SER A 39 -10.63 12.00 6.39
CA SER A 39 -11.37 13.27 6.28
C SER A 39 -11.39 13.78 4.84
N LEU A 40 -10.27 13.62 4.12
CA LEU A 40 -10.19 14.03 2.72
C LEU A 40 -11.08 13.15 1.82
N ALA A 41 -11.17 11.85 2.08
CA ALA A 41 -12.05 10.95 1.35
C ALA A 41 -13.53 11.33 1.56
N LEU A 42 -13.92 11.61 2.81
CA LEU A 42 -15.27 12.11 3.14
C LEU A 42 -15.57 13.45 2.45
N TRP A 43 -14.59 14.36 2.44
CA TRP A 43 -14.72 15.67 1.82
C TRP A 43 -14.94 15.58 0.30
N VAL A 44 -14.20 14.69 -0.38
CA VAL A 44 -14.35 14.42 -1.81
C VAL A 44 -15.69 13.71 -2.09
N GLN A 45 -16.05 12.70 -1.31
CA GLN A 45 -17.30 11.96 -1.46
C GLN A 45 -18.52 12.89 -1.45
N LYS A 46 -18.55 13.88 -0.55
CA LYS A 46 -19.65 14.86 -0.48
C LYS A 46 -19.73 15.81 -1.68
N ARG A 47 -18.63 16.00 -2.42
CA ARG A 47 -18.51 17.03 -3.47
C ARG A 47 -18.46 16.48 -4.89
N LEU A 48 -18.25 15.18 -5.04
CA LEU A 48 -18.30 14.44 -6.30
C LEU A 48 -19.38 13.33 -6.26
N PRO A 49 -20.66 13.66 -5.97
CA PRO A 49 -21.73 12.67 -5.82
C PRO A 49 -22.06 11.91 -7.11
N GLU A 50 -21.62 12.40 -8.27
CA GLU A 50 -21.75 11.73 -9.55
C GLU A 50 -20.83 10.51 -9.72
N PHE A 51 -19.83 10.34 -8.84
CA PHE A 51 -18.95 9.19 -8.79
C PHE A 51 -19.17 8.38 -7.51
N LEU A 52 -18.96 7.07 -7.57
CA LEU A 52 -18.93 6.26 -6.36
C LEU A 52 -17.58 6.42 -5.66
N ILE A 53 -17.52 7.30 -4.67
CA ILE A 53 -16.34 7.49 -3.82
C ILE A 53 -16.45 6.60 -2.58
N LEU A 54 -15.60 5.58 -2.49
CA LEU A 54 -15.44 4.74 -1.30
C LEU A 54 -14.46 5.43 -0.34
N VAL A 55 -14.90 5.61 0.90
CA VAL A 55 -14.07 6.15 1.97
C VAL A 55 -13.15 5.05 2.47
N GLY A 56 -11.84 5.29 2.43
CA GLY A 56 -10.86 4.29 2.83
C GLY A 56 -9.65 4.89 3.51
N GLN A 57 -8.80 4.00 4.01
CA GLN A 57 -7.53 4.34 4.66
C GLN A 57 -6.49 3.30 4.27
N GLU A 58 -5.28 3.73 3.91
CA GLU A 58 -4.12 2.84 3.89
C GLU A 58 -3.53 2.82 5.31
N VAL A 59 -3.84 1.77 6.06
CA VAL A 59 -3.47 1.61 7.47
C VAL A 59 -2.05 1.09 7.57
N GLU A 60 -1.18 1.79 8.30
CA GLU A 60 0.16 1.33 8.63
C GLU A 60 0.10 0.36 9.82
N SER A 61 -0.21 -0.92 9.57
CA SER A 61 -0.20 -1.94 10.64
C SER A 61 1.24 -2.32 11.03
N ALA A 62 1.40 -2.96 12.19
CA ALA A 62 2.69 -3.50 12.64
C ALA A 62 3.29 -4.54 11.66
N GLY A 63 2.45 -5.14 10.80
CA GLY A 63 2.88 -6.11 9.79
C GLY A 63 3.08 -5.54 8.39
N GLY A 64 2.81 -4.25 8.16
CA GLY A 64 2.81 -3.62 6.84
C GLY A 64 1.47 -2.95 6.53
N HIS A 65 1.32 -2.43 5.31
CA HIS A 65 0.11 -1.70 4.95
C HIS A 65 -1.09 -2.63 4.72
N ILE A 66 -2.28 -2.15 5.07
CA ILE A 66 -3.57 -2.80 4.80
C ILE A 66 -4.52 -1.71 4.30
N LEU A 67 -5.18 -1.93 3.16
CA LEU A 67 -6.22 -1.02 2.71
C LEU A 67 -7.54 -1.37 3.41
N ALA A 68 -8.09 -0.39 4.11
CA ALA A 68 -9.43 -0.39 4.63
C ALA A 68 -10.35 0.32 3.62
N ILE A 69 -11.35 -0.39 3.07
CA ILE A 69 -12.24 0.14 2.04
C ILE A 69 -13.69 0.20 2.56
N ASP A 70 -14.37 1.32 2.28
CA ASP A 70 -15.74 1.62 2.71
C ASP A 70 -15.92 1.65 4.24
N ILE A 71 -14.97 2.27 4.94
CA ILE A 71 -15.00 2.51 6.38
C ILE A 71 -15.68 3.84 6.72
N LYS A 72 -16.18 3.96 7.95
CA LYS A 72 -16.89 5.13 8.48
C LYS A 72 -16.03 5.95 9.43
N GLU A 73 -15.12 5.29 10.13
CA GLU A 73 -14.22 5.87 11.12
C GLU A 73 -12.78 5.42 10.85
N ASN A 74 -11.81 6.24 11.25
CA ASN A 74 -10.39 5.93 11.12
C ASN A 74 -10.05 4.60 11.82
N ILE A 75 -9.24 3.78 11.18
CA ILE A 75 -8.67 2.58 11.78
C ILE A 75 -7.33 2.98 12.45
N PRO A 76 -7.11 2.63 13.72
CA PRO A 76 -5.84 2.92 14.40
C PRO A 76 -4.66 2.22 13.72
N ASP A 77 -3.61 2.99 13.45
CA ASP A 77 -2.34 2.46 12.94
C ASP A 77 -1.56 1.69 14.02
N PHE A 78 -0.54 0.97 13.56
CA PHE A 78 0.42 0.20 14.36
C PHE A 78 -0.16 -0.97 15.17
N ARG A 79 -1.44 -1.29 14.95
CA ARG A 79 -2.08 -2.52 15.45
C ARG A 79 -1.55 -3.77 14.72
N SER A 80 -1.82 -4.92 15.29
CA SER A 80 -1.53 -6.18 14.60
C SER A 80 -2.37 -6.29 13.31
N PRO A 81 -1.87 -6.92 12.24
CA PRO A 81 -2.66 -7.14 11.03
C PRO A 81 -4.03 -7.80 11.30
N GLU A 82 -4.07 -8.76 12.23
CA GLU A 82 -5.29 -9.45 12.67
C GLU A 82 -6.31 -8.45 13.24
N GLU A 83 -5.88 -7.60 14.18
CA GLU A 83 -6.71 -6.59 14.82
C GLU A 83 -7.14 -5.52 13.82
N THR A 84 -6.23 -5.05 12.96
CA THR A 84 -6.55 -4.09 11.89
C THR A 84 -7.63 -4.64 10.96
N ILE A 85 -7.52 -5.89 10.50
CA ILE A 85 -8.54 -6.53 9.65
C ILE A 85 -9.87 -6.65 10.41
N GLY A 86 -9.83 -7.06 11.67
CA GLY A 86 -11.02 -7.15 12.52
C GLY A 86 -11.78 -5.82 12.61
N LEU A 87 -11.08 -4.73 12.91
CA LEU A 87 -11.66 -3.38 12.99
C LEU A 87 -12.26 -2.92 11.65
N ILE A 88 -11.63 -3.26 10.53
CA ILE A 88 -12.17 -2.98 9.19
C ILE A 88 -13.49 -3.74 8.98
N HIS A 89 -13.52 -5.02 9.34
CA HIS A 89 -14.69 -5.88 9.18
C HIS A 89 -15.83 -5.51 10.12
N GLU A 90 -15.55 -5.05 11.34
CA GLU A 90 -16.54 -4.53 12.29
C GLU A 90 -17.31 -3.34 11.72
N GLN A 91 -16.64 -2.52 10.90
CA GLN A 91 -17.30 -1.42 10.18
C GLN A 91 -18.05 -1.86 8.91
N GLY A 92 -17.93 -3.13 8.53
CA GLY A 92 -18.48 -3.69 7.29
C GLY A 92 -17.62 -3.46 6.04
N GLY A 93 -16.40 -2.95 6.22
CA GLY A 93 -15.47 -2.63 5.14
C GLY A 93 -14.77 -3.86 4.54
N LEU A 94 -13.95 -3.62 3.52
CA LEU A 94 -13.04 -4.63 2.93
C LEU A 94 -11.62 -4.40 3.40
N ALA A 95 -10.95 -5.48 3.81
CA ALA A 95 -9.52 -5.48 4.06
C ALA A 95 -8.79 -6.04 2.84
N ILE A 96 -8.08 -5.17 2.12
CA ILE A 96 -7.27 -5.54 0.96
C ILE A 96 -5.81 -5.49 1.34
N LEU A 97 -5.03 -6.50 0.97
CA LEU A 97 -3.57 -6.49 1.15
C LEU A 97 -2.91 -5.74 -0.02
N PRO A 98 -2.44 -4.49 0.17
CA PRO A 98 -1.78 -3.72 -0.89
C PRO A 98 -0.37 -4.27 -1.15
N HIS A 99 0.01 -4.29 -2.43
CA HIS A 99 1.35 -4.56 -2.93
C HIS A 99 2.26 -5.45 -2.03
N PRO A 100 1.89 -6.71 -1.71
CA PRO A 100 2.58 -7.52 -0.69
C PRO A 100 3.99 -8.00 -1.07
N PHE A 101 4.49 -7.57 -2.21
CA PHE A 101 5.75 -8.01 -2.81
C PHE A 101 6.65 -6.83 -3.22
N LEU A 102 6.27 -5.60 -2.87
CA LEU A 102 7.15 -4.43 -2.96
C LEU A 102 8.17 -4.50 -1.82
N ILE A 103 9.40 -4.90 -2.17
CA ILE A 103 10.55 -5.25 -1.30
C ILE A 103 10.84 -4.24 -0.16
N TYR A 104 10.34 -3.01 -0.25
CA TYR A 104 10.57 -1.95 0.74
C TYR A 104 9.43 -1.74 1.76
N HIS A 105 8.22 -2.24 1.51
CA HIS A 105 7.04 -1.97 2.37
C HIS A 105 6.39 -3.23 2.94
N SER A 106 6.52 -4.37 2.27
CA SER A 106 6.05 -5.67 2.74
C SER A 106 7.22 -6.48 3.31
N LEU A 107 7.55 -6.24 4.57
CA LEU A 107 8.72 -6.83 5.26
C LEU A 107 8.53 -8.30 5.71
N LEU A 108 7.42 -8.95 5.38
CA LEU A 108 7.11 -10.27 5.90
C LEU A 108 7.08 -11.33 4.78
N PRO A 109 7.68 -12.53 5.00
CA PRO A 109 7.50 -13.65 4.10
C PRO A 109 6.01 -13.94 3.94
N VAL A 110 5.56 -14.24 2.72
CA VAL A 110 4.17 -14.58 2.36
C VAL A 110 3.50 -15.55 3.33
N GLY A 111 4.29 -16.42 3.98
CA GLY A 111 3.85 -17.34 5.03
C GLY A 111 3.15 -16.70 6.24
N LYS A 112 3.43 -15.43 6.58
CA LYS A 112 2.79 -14.73 7.70
C LYS A 112 1.44 -14.08 7.37
N TYR A 113 1.06 -14.03 6.09
CA TYR A 113 -0.27 -13.56 5.64
C TYR A 113 -1.18 -14.70 5.15
N ARG A 114 -0.69 -15.96 5.23
CA ARG A 114 -1.55 -17.14 5.50
C ARG A 114 -2.32 -16.86 6.81
N HIS A 115 -3.24 -17.63 7.34
CA HIS A 115 -3.99 -17.27 8.59
C HIS A 115 -4.82 -15.96 8.64
N LEU A 116 -4.40 -14.84 8.03
CA LEU A 116 -5.13 -13.58 7.95
C LEU A 116 -6.29 -13.66 6.95
N SER A 117 -7.39 -12.99 7.30
CA SER A 117 -8.68 -13.02 6.60
C SER A 117 -8.87 -11.80 5.69
N PHE A 118 -7.96 -11.56 4.75
CA PHE A 118 -8.14 -10.50 3.75
C PHE A 118 -9.24 -10.84 2.74
N ASP A 119 -9.98 -9.83 2.29
CA ASP A 119 -11.03 -9.95 1.27
C ASP A 119 -10.47 -9.95 -0.15
N ALA A 120 -9.35 -9.27 -0.38
CA ALA A 120 -8.69 -9.24 -1.68
C ALA A 120 -7.19 -8.93 -1.54
N ILE A 121 -6.45 -9.15 -2.62
CA ILE A 121 -5.01 -8.91 -2.66
C ILE A 121 -4.67 -8.10 -3.91
N GLU A 122 -3.94 -7.00 -3.72
CA GLU A 122 -3.45 -6.17 -4.81
C GLU A 122 -2.27 -6.86 -5.49
N VAL A 123 -2.51 -7.35 -6.70
CA VAL A 123 -1.51 -8.06 -7.50
C VAL A 123 -0.90 -7.19 -8.58
N PHE A 124 -1.35 -5.95 -8.75
CA PHE A 124 -0.71 -5.02 -9.67
C PHE A 124 -0.83 -3.62 -9.10
N ASN A 125 0.32 -2.96 -9.00
CA ASN A 125 0.45 -1.58 -8.57
C ASN A 125 1.16 -0.82 -9.70
N PHE A 126 0.51 0.21 -10.23
CA PHE A 126 1.01 0.95 -11.39
C PHE A 126 2.38 1.62 -11.13
N ARG A 127 2.64 2.12 -9.91
CA ARG A 127 3.92 2.74 -9.55
C ARG A 127 5.09 1.77 -9.40
N ALA A 128 4.83 0.47 -9.19
CA ALA A 128 5.89 -0.53 -9.12
C ALA A 128 6.58 -0.79 -10.48
N GLY A 129 5.99 -0.33 -11.59
CA GLY A 129 6.58 -0.40 -12.94
C GLY A 129 6.88 -1.84 -13.40
N PRO A 130 7.78 -2.03 -14.38
CA PRO A 130 8.14 -3.35 -14.94
C PRO A 130 8.96 -4.26 -14.01
N ILE A 131 9.01 -3.99 -12.70
CA ILE A 131 9.56 -4.91 -11.68
C ILE A 131 8.51 -6.01 -11.46
N LEU A 132 8.30 -6.82 -12.50
CA LEU A 132 7.16 -7.73 -12.74
C LEU A 132 7.41 -9.18 -12.28
N PHE A 133 8.21 -9.39 -11.23
CA PHE A 133 8.27 -10.68 -10.50
C PHE A 133 7.23 -10.82 -9.36
N PRO A 134 6.91 -9.77 -8.57
CA PRO A 134 5.86 -9.74 -7.54
C PRO A 134 4.52 -10.39 -7.90
N ASN A 135 4.01 -10.13 -9.11
CA ASN A 135 2.65 -10.50 -9.52
C ASN A 135 2.52 -12.00 -9.82
N THR A 136 3.57 -12.59 -10.39
CA THR A 136 3.66 -14.03 -10.63
C THR A 136 3.78 -14.78 -9.31
N PHE A 137 4.53 -14.26 -8.33
CA PHE A 137 4.59 -14.86 -7.00
C PHE A 137 3.31 -14.67 -6.18
N ALA A 138 2.59 -13.55 -6.33
CA ALA A 138 1.28 -13.36 -5.72
C ALA A 138 0.26 -14.38 -6.27
N HIS A 139 0.20 -14.52 -7.59
CA HIS A 139 -0.68 -15.48 -8.25
C HIS A 139 -0.32 -16.93 -7.88
N ILE A 140 0.96 -17.29 -7.88
CA ILE A 140 1.45 -18.64 -7.51
C ILE A 140 1.23 -18.93 -6.02
N ALA A 141 1.50 -17.99 -5.12
CA ALA A 141 1.41 -18.23 -3.68
C ALA A 141 -0.03 -18.35 -3.17
N LEU A 142 -1.02 -17.87 -3.94
CA LEU A 142 -2.40 -17.70 -3.50
C LEU A 142 -3.43 -18.38 -4.40
N ALA A 143 -3.03 -18.95 -5.54
CA ALA A 143 -3.88 -19.80 -6.39
C ALA A 143 -4.66 -20.86 -5.58
N ASN A 144 -4.09 -21.34 -4.47
CA ASN A 144 -4.67 -22.37 -3.62
C ASN A 144 -5.61 -21.85 -2.50
N ARG A 145 -5.80 -20.52 -2.33
CA ARG A 145 -6.64 -19.95 -1.25
C ARG A 145 -7.97 -19.37 -1.73
N GLY A 146 -8.18 -19.23 -3.04
CA GLY A 146 -9.42 -18.67 -3.59
C GLY A 146 -9.68 -17.20 -3.22
N VAL A 147 -8.65 -16.46 -2.77
CA VAL A 147 -8.79 -15.04 -2.41
C VAL A 147 -8.85 -14.19 -3.69
N PRO A 148 -9.83 -13.29 -3.82
CA PRO A 148 -9.93 -12.34 -4.93
C PRO A 148 -8.66 -11.53 -5.18
N LEU A 149 -8.40 -11.22 -6.44
CA LEU A 149 -7.23 -10.47 -6.87
C LEU A 149 -7.66 -9.14 -7.48
N VAL A 150 -7.05 -8.04 -7.05
CA VAL A 150 -7.34 -6.68 -7.53
C VAL A 150 -6.08 -6.01 -8.11
N ALA A 151 -6.29 -4.97 -8.90
CA ALA A 151 -5.25 -4.21 -9.58
C ALA A 151 -5.56 -2.72 -9.47
N ASN A 152 -4.64 -1.92 -8.92
CA ASN A 152 -4.90 -0.51 -8.61
C ASN A 152 -3.70 0.37 -8.97
N SER A 153 -3.95 1.69 -9.00
CA SER A 153 -2.94 2.66 -9.41
C SER A 153 -1.92 2.99 -8.31
N ASP A 154 -2.33 3.02 -7.03
CA ASP A 154 -1.58 3.64 -5.92
C ASP A 154 -1.13 5.06 -6.32
N SER A 155 -2.12 5.80 -6.84
CA SER A 155 -1.93 7.13 -7.37
C SER A 155 -1.59 8.12 -6.27
N LYS A 156 -0.47 8.84 -6.41
CA LYS A 156 -0.14 10.01 -5.57
C LYS A 156 -0.32 11.33 -6.30
N ASP A 157 -0.54 11.25 -7.61
CA ASP A 157 -0.74 12.38 -8.51
C ASP A 157 -2.03 12.13 -9.28
N VAL A 158 -2.89 13.15 -9.39
CA VAL A 158 -4.26 13.00 -9.94
C VAL A 158 -4.26 12.36 -11.33
N GLN A 159 -3.30 12.72 -12.19
CA GLN A 159 -3.20 12.22 -13.57
C GLN A 159 -2.91 10.70 -13.69
N SER A 160 -2.51 10.05 -12.60
CA SER A 160 -2.25 8.61 -12.57
C SER A 160 -3.48 7.77 -12.18
N ILE A 161 -4.56 8.40 -11.74
CA ILE A 161 -5.78 7.71 -11.29
C ILE A 161 -6.35 6.89 -12.45
N GLY A 162 -6.68 5.63 -12.18
CA GLY A 162 -7.31 4.75 -13.16
C GLY A 162 -6.37 4.18 -14.23
N GLN A 163 -5.06 4.43 -14.17
CA GLN A 163 -4.09 3.77 -15.06
C GLN A 163 -4.00 2.27 -14.78
N CYS A 164 -4.30 1.85 -13.57
CA CYS A 164 -4.63 0.47 -13.26
C CYS A 164 -5.93 0.44 -12.45
N HIS A 165 -6.84 -0.43 -12.83
CA HIS A 165 -8.18 -0.48 -12.25
C HIS A 165 -8.83 -1.84 -12.46
N ASN A 166 -10.02 -1.99 -11.92
CA ASN A 166 -10.82 -3.20 -11.94
C ASN A 166 -12.14 -2.94 -12.65
N MET A 167 -12.62 -3.92 -13.40
CA MET A 167 -13.98 -3.99 -13.90
C MET A 167 -14.76 -4.93 -12.99
N VAL A 168 -15.72 -4.35 -12.25
CA VAL A 168 -16.57 -5.07 -11.30
C VAL A 168 -18.03 -4.89 -11.72
N PRO A 169 -18.80 -5.95 -11.94
CA PRO A 169 -20.24 -5.84 -12.15
C PRO A 169 -20.91 -5.20 -10.92
N GLY A 170 -21.84 -4.29 -11.15
CA GLY A 170 -22.57 -3.66 -10.06
C GLY A 170 -23.18 -2.33 -10.47
N ARG A 171 -24.36 -2.04 -9.92
CA ARG A 171 -25.08 -0.77 -10.11
C ARG A 171 -24.94 0.17 -8.91
N ASP A 172 -24.75 -0.41 -7.73
CA ASP A 172 -24.60 0.33 -6.49
C ASP A 172 -23.37 -0.13 -5.69
N LYS A 173 -23.09 0.61 -4.62
CA LYS A 173 -21.95 0.35 -3.72
C LYS A 173 -21.96 -1.07 -3.17
N LYS A 174 -23.12 -1.56 -2.73
CA LYS A 174 -23.24 -2.85 -2.05
C LYS A 174 -22.93 -3.99 -3.02
N GLU A 175 -23.52 -3.94 -4.21
CA GLU A 175 -23.30 -4.96 -5.25
C GLU A 175 -21.83 -5.02 -5.68
N VAL A 176 -21.17 -3.86 -5.81
CA VAL A 176 -19.73 -3.79 -6.15
C VAL A 176 -18.88 -4.44 -5.06
N LEU A 177 -19.09 -4.10 -3.79
CA LEU A 177 -18.32 -4.67 -2.68
C LEU A 177 -18.54 -6.18 -2.54
N GLU A 178 -19.77 -6.66 -2.72
CA GLU A 178 -20.08 -8.10 -2.74
C GLU A 178 -19.39 -8.83 -3.89
N ASN A 179 -19.38 -8.24 -5.09
CA ASN A 179 -18.70 -8.83 -6.25
C ASN A 179 -17.17 -8.83 -6.08
N ILE A 180 -16.60 -7.85 -5.39
CA ILE A 180 -15.18 -7.86 -5.01
C ILE A 180 -14.91 -9.05 -4.09
N LYS A 181 -15.69 -9.24 -3.00
CA LYS A 181 -15.54 -10.37 -2.07
C LYS A 181 -15.68 -11.73 -2.75
N ARG A 182 -16.55 -11.83 -3.75
CA ARG A 182 -16.77 -13.08 -4.53
C ARG A 182 -15.70 -13.33 -5.61
N GLY A 183 -14.84 -12.34 -5.88
CA GLY A 183 -13.83 -12.45 -6.94
C GLY A 183 -14.39 -12.27 -8.35
N ASN A 184 -15.59 -11.70 -8.50
CA ASN A 184 -16.18 -11.33 -9.78
C ASN A 184 -15.53 -10.03 -10.30
N ILE A 185 -14.24 -10.11 -10.63
CA ILE A 185 -13.39 -8.97 -10.94
C ILE A 185 -12.56 -9.26 -12.19
N THR A 186 -12.63 -8.36 -13.17
CA THR A 186 -11.71 -8.34 -14.30
C THR A 186 -10.70 -7.21 -14.09
N ARG A 187 -9.43 -7.56 -13.89
CA ARG A 187 -8.34 -6.59 -13.70
C ARG A 187 -7.93 -6.00 -15.05
N ILE A 188 -7.78 -4.68 -15.14
CA ILE A 188 -7.36 -3.97 -16.35
C ILE A 188 -6.09 -3.16 -16.06
N THR A 189 -5.06 -3.41 -16.86
CA THR A 189 -3.77 -2.71 -16.79
C THR A 189 -3.51 -2.02 -18.12
N THR A 190 -3.21 -0.71 -18.13
CA THR A 190 -2.88 0.01 -19.37
C THR A 190 -1.44 -0.20 -19.84
N MET A 191 -0.59 -0.84 -19.03
CA MET A 191 0.76 -1.23 -19.46
C MET A 191 0.71 -2.37 -20.47
N VAL A 192 1.18 -2.11 -21.69
CA VAL A 192 1.45 -3.13 -22.69
C VAL A 192 2.68 -3.92 -22.25
N TRP A 193 2.49 -5.20 -21.94
CA TRP A 193 3.56 -6.17 -21.71
C TRP A 193 4.48 -6.21 -22.94
N PRO A 194 5.81 -6.10 -22.82
CA PRO A 194 6.67 -6.77 -23.78
C PRO A 194 7.04 -8.13 -23.17
N THR A 195 6.66 -9.19 -23.87
CA THR A 195 7.36 -10.49 -23.82
C THR A 195 8.45 -10.37 -24.87
N PRO A 196 9.71 -10.07 -24.51
CA PRO A 196 10.78 -10.52 -25.37
C PRO A 196 11.85 -11.26 -24.56
N GLN A 197 12.38 -12.31 -25.18
CA GLN A 197 13.32 -13.27 -24.61
C GLN A 197 14.59 -12.63 -23.98
N TRP A 198 14.87 -11.34 -24.20
CA TRP A 198 15.96 -10.62 -23.55
C TRP A 198 15.76 -10.44 -22.04
N ALA A 199 14.51 -10.43 -21.53
CA ALA A 199 14.23 -10.32 -20.10
C ALA A 199 14.82 -11.49 -19.30
N PHE A 200 14.93 -12.67 -19.91
CA PHE A 200 15.60 -13.84 -19.32
C PHE A 200 17.11 -13.63 -19.12
N ARG A 201 17.76 -12.79 -19.95
CA ARG A 201 19.19 -12.48 -19.82
C ARG A 201 19.45 -11.37 -18.78
N PHE A 202 18.48 -10.48 -18.53
CA PHE A 202 18.60 -9.40 -17.55
C PHE A 202 18.55 -9.89 -16.09
N VAL A 203 17.78 -10.95 -15.82
CA VAL A 203 17.70 -11.58 -14.49
C VAL A 203 19.05 -12.11 -14.02
N HIS A 204 19.94 -12.50 -14.95
CA HIS A 204 21.26 -12.98 -14.58
C HIS A 204 22.24 -11.85 -14.20
N ALA A 205 22.00 -10.62 -14.65
CA ALA A 205 22.91 -9.48 -14.44
C ALA A 205 22.58 -8.64 -13.19
N HIS A 206 21.34 -8.64 -12.69
CA HIS A 206 20.93 -7.83 -11.52
C HIS A 206 21.15 -8.50 -10.15
N PHE A 207 21.60 -9.75 -10.09
CA PHE A 207 22.11 -10.34 -8.85
C PHE A 207 23.49 -9.81 -8.45
N THR A 208 24.08 -8.95 -9.27
CA THR A 208 25.33 -8.28 -8.99
C THR A 208 25.17 -6.79 -9.29
N HIS A 209 25.09 -5.97 -8.22
CA HIS A 209 25.41 -4.53 -8.11
C HIS A 209 24.30 -3.75 -7.37
N HIS A 210 24.38 -3.78 -6.04
CA HIS A 210 23.49 -3.08 -5.11
C HIS A 210 23.95 -1.64 -4.84
N ARG A 211 22.99 -0.70 -4.72
CA ARG A 211 23.20 0.69 -4.31
C ARG A 211 23.91 0.78 -2.95
N ALA A 212 24.94 1.62 -2.90
CA ALA A 212 25.84 1.86 -1.78
C ALA A 212 25.18 2.70 -0.66
N TYR A 213 24.72 2.08 0.41
CA TYR A 213 24.38 2.82 1.63
C TYR A 213 25.67 3.16 2.40
N LYS A 214 25.86 4.43 2.78
CA LYS A 214 26.96 4.87 3.65
C LYS A 214 26.62 4.67 5.13
N CYS A 215 27.61 4.35 5.93
CA CYS A 215 27.49 4.26 7.38
C CYS A 215 27.15 5.64 7.96
N PRO A 216 26.12 5.79 8.79
CA PRO A 216 25.75 7.08 9.39
C PRO A 216 26.75 7.59 10.44
N VAL A 217 27.74 6.77 10.82
CA VAL A 217 28.77 7.12 11.82
C VAL A 217 30.11 7.47 11.17
N CYS A 218 30.60 6.65 10.25
CA CYS A 218 31.91 6.82 9.63
C CYS A 218 31.89 7.06 8.11
N GLU A 219 30.70 7.20 7.52
CA GLU A 219 30.46 7.44 6.09
C GLU A 219 31.01 6.40 5.10
N LYS A 220 31.72 5.38 5.57
CA LYS A 220 32.18 4.26 4.75
C LYS A 220 31.01 3.46 4.20
N GLN A 221 31.24 2.82 3.06
CA GLN A 221 30.25 2.00 2.40
C GLN A 221 29.90 0.77 3.25
N LEU A 222 28.61 0.57 3.51
CA LEU A 222 28.11 -0.61 4.21
C LEU A 222 28.21 -1.84 3.30
N VAL A 223 28.55 -2.96 3.90
CA VAL A 223 28.68 -4.25 3.19
C VAL A 223 27.56 -5.19 3.62
N ARG A 224 27.01 -5.94 2.67
CA ARG A 224 26.02 -6.98 2.95
C ARG A 224 26.70 -8.34 3.09
N LYS A 225 26.45 -9.03 4.20
CA LYS A 225 26.88 -10.40 4.45
C LYS A 225 25.75 -11.37 4.14
N HIS A 226 26.10 -12.59 3.73
CA HIS A 226 25.12 -13.63 3.40
C HIS A 226 24.35 -14.15 4.63
N LEU A 227 24.97 -14.13 5.81
CA LEU A 227 24.37 -14.57 7.06
C LEU A 227 24.20 -13.38 8.01
N PRO A 228 23.08 -13.29 8.75
CA PRO A 228 22.85 -12.23 9.72
C PRO A 228 23.76 -12.38 10.93
N ARG A 229 24.34 -11.27 11.40
CA ARG A 229 25.15 -11.20 12.61
C ARG A 229 24.38 -10.47 13.72
N LYS A 230 24.65 -10.82 14.98
CA LYS A 230 24.18 -10.05 16.13
C LYS A 230 25.09 -8.83 16.27
N GLU A 231 24.50 -7.64 16.20
CA GLU A 231 25.19 -6.36 16.34
C GLU A 231 24.54 -5.58 17.49
N GLU A 232 25.35 -4.95 18.33
CA GLU A 232 24.89 -4.10 19.42
C GLU A 232 24.71 -2.67 18.91
N CYS A 233 23.54 -2.09 19.18
CA CYS A 233 23.26 -0.73 18.75
C CYS A 233 24.03 0.26 19.61
N LEU A 234 24.86 1.10 18.98
CA LEU A 234 25.64 2.14 19.65
C LEU A 234 24.79 3.18 20.40
N HIS A 235 23.49 3.29 20.11
CA HIS A 235 22.62 4.29 20.70
C HIS A 235 21.78 3.74 21.87
N CYS A 236 21.14 2.58 21.71
CA CYS A 236 20.28 2.00 22.74
C CYS A 236 20.88 0.79 23.47
N GLY A 237 22.06 0.30 23.08
CA GLY A 237 22.68 -0.91 23.63
C GLY A 237 21.94 -2.21 23.28
N GLY A 238 20.84 -2.15 22.51
CA GLY A 238 20.08 -3.33 22.13
C GLY A 238 20.83 -4.21 21.12
N ILE A 239 20.69 -5.53 21.23
CA ILE A 239 21.31 -6.50 20.32
C ILE A 239 20.31 -6.88 19.22
N TYR A 240 20.68 -6.69 17.95
CA TYR A 240 19.82 -6.95 16.79
C TYR A 240 20.52 -7.85 15.78
N LYS A 241 19.75 -8.67 15.05
CA LYS A 241 20.27 -9.44 13.91
C LYS A 241 20.22 -8.60 12.64
N ASN A 242 21.35 -8.41 11.97
CA ASN A 242 21.43 -7.65 10.74
C ASN A 242 22.39 -8.30 9.73
N THR A 243 22.07 -8.17 8.44
CA THR A 243 22.93 -8.62 7.32
C THR A 243 23.78 -7.48 6.73
N ILE A 244 23.49 -6.23 7.07
CA ILE A 244 24.22 -5.05 6.58
C ILE A 244 25.14 -4.56 7.70
N VAL A 245 26.45 -4.58 7.46
CA VAL A 245 27.45 -4.24 8.48
C VAL A 245 28.37 -3.14 7.99
N CYS A 246 28.79 -2.29 8.93
CA CYS A 246 29.88 -1.34 8.70
C CYS A 246 31.22 -2.08 8.85
N PRO A 247 32.22 -1.88 7.97
CA PRO A 247 33.55 -2.47 8.12
C PRO A 247 34.20 -2.14 9.47
N ASP A 248 33.90 -0.97 10.02
CA ASP A 248 34.41 -0.50 11.32
C ASP A 248 33.54 -0.91 12.52
N GLY A 249 32.55 -1.79 12.34
CA GLY A 249 31.73 -2.31 13.45
C GLY A 249 30.61 -1.39 13.94
N HIS A 250 30.35 -0.27 13.28
CA HIS A 250 29.25 0.62 13.65
C HIS A 250 27.87 0.05 13.32
N PHE A 251 26.96 0.08 14.30
CA PHE A 251 25.57 -0.31 14.11
C PHE A 251 24.60 0.58 14.90
N ILE A 252 23.54 1.07 14.24
CA ILE A 252 22.44 1.81 14.85
C ILE A 252 21.13 1.15 14.39
N CYS A 253 20.29 0.73 15.33
CA CYS A 253 19.05 0.02 15.03
C CYS A 253 18.02 0.95 14.37
N LYS A 254 17.05 0.36 13.65
CA LYS A 254 16.03 1.11 12.91
C LYS A 254 15.25 2.10 13.82
N PRO A 255 14.76 1.71 15.01
CA PRO A 255 14.09 2.64 15.94
C PRO A 255 14.93 3.89 16.27
N CYS A 256 16.20 3.71 16.63
CA CYS A 256 17.09 4.83 16.96
C CYS A 256 17.43 5.71 15.75
N ARG A 257 17.30 5.18 14.52
CA ARG A 257 17.43 5.98 13.30
C ARG A 257 16.16 6.76 12.96
N THR A 258 14.99 6.32 13.45
CA THR A 258 13.68 6.89 13.10
C THR A 258 13.08 7.81 14.18
N HIS A 259 13.66 7.87 15.39
CA HIS A 259 13.26 8.80 16.45
C HIS A 259 13.68 10.26 16.17
N ARG A 260 13.13 10.88 15.13
CA ARG A 260 12.96 12.34 15.05
C ARG A 260 11.46 12.62 15.08
N ASP A 261 10.96 12.89 16.28
CA ASP A 261 9.76 13.65 16.62
C ASP A 261 8.47 13.40 15.80
N PHE A 262 7.55 12.61 16.35
CA PHE A 262 6.13 12.69 15.99
C PHE A 262 5.29 12.83 17.26
N LYS A 263 4.75 14.05 17.48
CA LYS A 263 3.74 14.35 18.50
C LYS A 263 2.35 14.34 17.87
N SER A 264 1.41 13.72 18.58
CA SER A 264 -0.03 13.59 18.30
C SER A 264 -0.79 14.92 18.14
N GLU A 265 -0.21 16.03 18.57
CA GLU A 265 -0.81 17.39 18.59
C GLU A 265 -1.13 17.94 17.18
N ASN A 266 -0.51 17.41 16.11
CA ASN A 266 -0.77 17.87 14.73
C ASN A 266 -2.04 17.28 14.10
N LEU A 267 -2.57 16.17 14.61
CA LEU A 267 -3.73 15.47 14.04
C LEU A 267 -5.06 16.17 14.38
N GLU A 268 -5.21 16.73 15.59
CA GLU A 268 -6.43 17.46 15.97
C GLU A 268 -6.55 18.81 15.28
N LYS A 269 -5.43 19.52 15.14
CA LYS A 269 -5.37 20.78 14.37
C LYS A 269 -5.71 20.54 12.89
N TYR A 270 -5.25 19.42 12.33
CA TYR A 270 -5.58 18.98 10.97
C TYR A 270 -7.09 18.74 10.79
N ARG A 271 -7.77 18.15 11.78
CA ARG A 271 -9.22 17.90 11.76
C ARG A 271 -10.05 19.19 11.87
N GLN A 272 -9.64 20.11 12.73
CA GLN A 272 -10.31 21.41 12.91
C GLN A 272 -10.24 22.29 11.66
N GLU A 273 -9.11 22.31 10.95
CA GLU A 273 -8.96 23.06 9.69
C GLU A 273 -9.83 22.52 8.54
N LEU A 274 -10.29 21.27 8.64
CA LEU A 274 -11.14 20.62 7.63
C LEU A 274 -12.65 20.79 7.90
N GLY A 275 -13.04 21.32 9.07
CA GLY A 275 -14.44 21.54 9.43
C GLY A 275 -15.27 20.26 9.51
N ILE A 276 -14.64 19.14 9.89
CA ILE A 276 -15.30 17.84 10.04
C ILE A 276 -15.38 17.51 11.53
N ASP A 277 -16.56 17.71 12.12
CA ASP A 277 -16.92 17.06 13.38
C ASP A 277 -17.27 15.61 13.08
N LEU A 278 -16.46 14.69 13.60
CA LEU A 278 -16.83 13.29 13.72
C LEU A 278 -17.46 13.14 15.11
N ALA A 279 -18.78 13.00 15.13
CA ALA A 279 -19.53 12.61 16.32
C ALA A 279 -19.23 11.16 16.70
#